data_AF-A0A522WF92-F1
#
_entry.id   AF-A0A522WF92-F1
#
_cell.length_a   1.000
_cell.length_b   1.000
_cell.length_c   1.000
_cell.angle_alpha   90.00
_cell.angle_beta   90.00
_cell.angle_gamma   90.00
#
_symmetry.space_group_name_H-M   'P 1'
#
loop_
_entity.id
_entity.type
_entity.pdbx_description
1 polymer ?
#
loop_
_entity_poly.entity_id
_entity_poly.type
_entity_poly.pdbx_seq_one_letter_code
_entity_poly.pdbx_strand_id
1 'polypeptide(L)' 'MGMLSGGWQVDFPHHDAEQLFAVAVDIESYPRFLPWCRLAHIRKRDGNVLEVDNLFGAG' A
#
# COMPACT_ATOMS: atom_id res chain seq x y z
N MET A 1 25.94 -4.83 18.06
CA MET A 1 25.48 -4.39 16.73
C MET A 1 23.96 -4.19 16.81
N GLY A 2 23.50 -2.96 17.06
CA GLY A 2 22.06 -2.69 17.26
C GLY A 2 21.38 -2.41 15.92
N MET A 3 20.26 -3.09 15.65
CA MET A 3 19.45 -2.86 14.46
C MET A 3 18.79 -1.48 14.59
N LEU A 4 19.15 -0.54 13.72
CA LEU A 4 18.47 0.74 13.63
C LEU A 4 17.05 0.50 13.11
N SER A 5 16.04 0.81 13.92
CA SER A 5 14.65 0.90 13.46
C SER A 5 14.27 2.38 13.42
N GLY A 6 14.01 2.88 12.22
CA GLY A 6 13.41 4.19 12.00
C GLY A 6 11.98 3.98 11.52
N GLY A 7 11.02 4.63 12.16
CA GLY A 7 9.64 4.72 11.70
C GLY A 7 9.38 6.12 11.16
N TRP A 8 8.65 6.21 10.05
CA TRP A 8 8.12 7.49 9.57
C TRP A 8 6.69 7.62 10.09
N GLN A 9 6.41 8.70 10.83
CA GLN A 9 5.05 9.06 11.20
C GLN A 9 4.59 10.21 10.30
N VAL A 10 3.38 10.09 9.78
CA VAL A 10 2.73 11.11 8.97
C VAL A 10 1.35 11.36 9.59
N ASP A 11 1.06 12.62 9.90
CA ASP A 11 -0.24 13.01 10.45
C ASP A 11 -1.22 13.36 9.32
N PHE A 12 -2.42 12.79 9.36
CA PHE A 12 -3.49 13.03 8.38
C PHE A 12 -4.68 13.73 9.07
N PRO A 13 -4.67 15.07 9.22
CA PRO A 13 -5.65 15.80 10.05
C PRO A 13 -7.10 15.74 9.57
N HIS A 14 -7.34 15.21 8.36
CA HIS A 14 -8.65 15.14 7.72
C HIS A 14 -9.10 13.70 7.39
N HIS A 15 -8.35 12.69 7.81
CA HIS A 15 -8.73 11.29 7.60
C HIS A 15 -8.64 10.52 8.91
N ASP A 16 -9.66 9.73 9.21
CA ASP A 16 -9.61 8.78 10.32
C ASP A 16 -8.92 7.46 9.90
N ALA A 17 -8.71 6.59 10.88
CA ALA A 17 -8.02 5.32 10.65
C ALA A 17 -8.78 4.38 9.69
N GLU A 18 -10.12 4.42 9.69
CA GLU A 18 -10.95 3.58 8.81
C GLU A 18 -10.84 4.04 7.36
N GLN A 19 -10.85 5.35 7.13
CA GLN A 19 -10.65 5.95 5.81
C GLN A 19 -9.26 5.64 5.26
N LEU A 20 -8.22 5.74 6.09
CA LEU A 20 -6.85 5.37 5.68
C LEU A 20 -6.73 3.87 5.39
N PHE A 21 -7.36 3.03 6.21
CA PHE A 21 -7.40 1.59 5.99
C PHE A 21 -8.11 1.24 4.68
N ALA A 22 -9.24 1.89 4.38
CA ALA A 22 -9.97 1.70 3.13
C ALA A 22 -9.09 1.97 1.89
N VAL A 23 -8.24 3.00 1.93
CA VAL A 23 -7.25 3.28 0.88
C VAL A 23 -6.19 2.18 0.80
N ALA A 24 -5.68 1.73 1.95
CA ALA A 24 -4.63 0.72 2.00
C ALA A 24 -5.09 -0.67 1.53
N VAL A 25 -6.36 -1.03 1.72
CA VAL A 25 -6.89 -2.34 1.27
C VAL A 25 -7.36 -2.35 -0.19
N ASP A 26 -7.50 -1.19 -0.81
CA ASP A 26 -7.87 -1.05 -2.22
C ASP A 26 -6.64 -1.23 -3.14
N ILE A 27 -6.08 -2.45 -3.11
CA ILE A 27 -4.79 -2.76 -3.76
C ILE A 27 -4.81 -2.51 -5.27
N GLU A 28 -5.89 -2.86 -5.96
CA GLU A 28 -5.94 -2.76 -7.43
C GLU A 28 -6.00 -1.30 -7.92
N SER A 29 -6.36 -0.36 -7.04
CA SER A 29 -6.30 1.08 -7.32
C SER A 29 -4.91 1.68 -7.17
N TYR A 30 -3.91 0.94 -6.67
CA TYR A 30 -2.54 1.44 -6.41
C TYR A 30 -1.92 2.22 -7.58
N PRO A 31 -2.07 1.81 -8.85
CA PRO A 31 -1.53 2.55 -9.98
C PRO A 31 -2.08 3.98 -10.15
N ARG A 32 -3.24 4.29 -9.55
CA ARG A 32 -3.84 5.63 -9.58
C ARG A 32 -3.13 6.61 -8.63
N PHE A 33 -2.58 6.12 -7.53
CA PHE A 33 -2.15 6.97 -6.42
C PHE A 33 -0.68 6.83 -6.04
N LEU A 34 -0.04 5.69 -6.31
CA LEU A 34 1.39 5.51 -6.06
C LEU A 34 2.19 5.92 -7.31
N PRO A 35 3.06 6.94 -7.21
CA PRO A 35 3.75 7.54 -8.37
C PRO A 35 4.55 6.59 -9.27
N TRP A 36 4.94 5.41 -8.76
CA TRP A 36 5.73 4.41 -9.49
C TRP A 36 5.02 3.06 -9.62
N CYS A 37 3.80 2.91 -9.12
CA CYS A 37 3.02 1.69 -9.34
C CYS A 37 2.38 1.77 -10.72
N ARG A 38 2.72 0.83 -11.60
CA ARG A 38 2.20 0.77 -12.97
C ARG A 38 1.04 -0.21 -13.08
N LEU A 39 1.08 -1.27 -12.30
CA LEU A 39 0.05 -2.30 -12.24
C LEU A 39 0.04 -2.91 -10.84
N ALA A 40 -1.15 -3.20 -10.34
CA ALA A 40 -1.38 -3.99 -9.14
C ALA A 40 -2.54 -4.93 -9.44
N HIS A 41 -2.31 -6.24 -9.32
CA HIS A 41 -3.32 -7.25 -9.61
C HIS A 41 -3.33 -8.34 -8.56
N ILE A 42 -4.50 -8.57 -7.96
CA ILE A 42 -4.65 -9.59 -6.93
C ILE A 42 -4.81 -10.96 -7.59
N ARG A 43 -3.86 -11.85 -7.32
CA ARG A 43 -3.82 -13.22 -7.84
C ARG A 43 -4.66 -14.19 -7.01
N LYS A 44 -4.63 -14.02 -5.69
CA LYS A 44 -5.33 -14.88 -4.74
C LYS A 44 -5.72 -14.10 -3.49
N ARG A 45 -6.87 -14.47 -2.92
CA ARG A 45 -7.35 -13.98 -1.63
C ARG A 45 -7.50 -15.18 -0.68
N ASP A 46 -6.86 -15.12 0.49
CA ASP A 46 -6.92 -16.16 1.51
C ASP A 46 -7.03 -15.50 2.89
N GLY A 47 -8.26 -15.36 3.38
CA GLY A 47 -8.55 -14.64 4.62
C GLY A 47 -8.04 -13.19 4.58
N ASN A 48 -7.11 -12.86 5.46
CA ASN A 48 -6.45 -11.55 5.56
C ASN A 48 -5.14 -11.45 4.76
N VAL A 49 -4.85 -12.43 3.91
CA VAL A 49 -3.66 -12.49 3.06
C VAL A 49 -4.07 -12.32 1.59
N LEU A 50 -3.38 -11.42 0.90
CA LEU A 50 -3.53 -11.19 -0.53
C LEU A 50 -2.20 -11.49 -1.22
N GLU A 51 -2.23 -12.33 -2.24
CA GLU A 51 -1.11 -12.49 -3.18
C GLU A 51 -1.31 -11.51 -4.33
N VAL A 52 -0.35 -10.62 -4.54
CA VAL A 52 -0.49 -9.48 -5.45
C VAL A 52 0.74 -9.35 -6.34
N ASP A 53 0.52 -9.28 -7.65
CA ASP A 53 1.53 -8.89 -8.61
C ASP A 53 1.56 -7.37 -8.71
N ASN A 54 2.66 -6.76 -8.27
CA ASN A 54 2.89 -5.32 -8.40
C ASN A 54 4.02 -5.05 -9.39
N LEU A 55 3.74 -4.22 -10.38
CA LEU A 55 4.76 -3.69 -11.28
C LEU A 55 5.15 -2.28 -10.83
N PHE A 56 6.38 -2.13 -10.34
CA PHE A 56 6.97 -0.83 -10.03
C PHE A 56 8.05 -0.48 -11.04
N GLY A 57 8.09 0.78 -11.51
CA GLY A 57 9.09 1.24 -12.46
C GLY A 57 9.02 2.73 -12.74
N ALA A 58 10.16 3.30 -13.12
CA ALA A 58 10.29 4.67 -13.62
C ALA A 58 10.65 4.62 -15.12
N GLY A 59 9.65 4.64 -15.99
CA GLY A 59 9.81 4.51 -17.44
C GLY A 59 9.17 3.25 -17.98
#